data_AF-A0A2T2VKZ1-F1
#
_entry.id   AF-A0A2T2VKZ1-F1
#
_cell.length_a   1.000
_cell.length_b   1.000
_cell.length_c   1.000
_cell.angle_alpha   90.00
_cell.angle_beta   90.00
_cell.angle_gamma   90.00
#
_symmetry.space_group_name_H-M   'P 1'
#
loop_
_entity.id
_entity.type
_entity.pdbx_description
1 polymer ?
#
loop_
_entity_poly.entity_id
_entity_poly.type
_entity_poly.pdbx_seq_one_letter_code
_entity_poly.pdbx_strand_id
1 'polypeptide(L)'
;MARNVFGEELRTCSTEPMTGFYRDGCCKTDEDDIGNHTVCSVMTEEFLEFTKQQGNDLSTPRPQFGFPGLKPGDRWCLCAMRWQEAYYAKAAPKVILEATDEKTLQFIDLHILVQFAVKEESKRE
;
A
#
# COMPACT_ATOMS: atom_id res chain seq x y z
N MET A 1 -16.33 -8.08 8.07
CA MET A 1 -15.29 -8.42 7.08
C MET A 1 -14.80 -7.13 6.48
N ALA A 2 -13.49 -7.00 6.26
CA ALA A 2 -12.92 -5.79 5.65
C ALA A 2 -13.33 -5.70 4.18
N ARG A 3 -13.54 -4.48 3.68
CA ARG A 3 -13.99 -4.22 2.32
C ARG A 3 -12.97 -3.40 1.56
N ASN A 4 -12.88 -3.63 0.25
CA ASN A 4 -12.05 -2.82 -0.63
C ASN A 4 -12.74 -1.51 -1.04
N VAL A 5 -12.04 -0.63 -1.77
CA VAL A 5 -12.57 0.67 -2.22
C VAL A 5 -13.81 0.61 -3.13
N PHE A 6 -14.20 -0.58 -3.60
CA PHE A 6 -15.44 -0.81 -4.35
C PHE A 6 -16.59 -1.34 -3.46
N GLY A 7 -16.34 -1.55 -2.17
CA GLY A 7 -17.29 -2.14 -1.22
C GLY A 7 -17.38 -3.66 -1.28
N GLU A 8 -16.50 -4.32 -2.04
CA GLU A 8 -16.40 -5.78 -2.15
C GLU A 8 -15.46 -6.35 -1.08
N GLU A 9 -15.31 -7.67 -1.00
CA GLU A 9 -14.37 -8.30 -0.07
C GLU A 9 -12.92 -7.86 -0.31
N LEU A 10 -12.21 -7.52 0.77
CA LEU A 10 -10.82 -7.10 0.69
C LEU A 10 -9.91 -8.28 0.32
N ARG A 11 -9.20 -8.16 -0.80
CA ARG A 11 -8.20 -9.17 -1.23
C ARG A 11 -6.90 -9.03 -0.45
N THR A 12 -6.16 -10.13 -0.39
CA THR A 12 -4.78 -10.15 0.12
C THR A 12 -3.87 -9.25 -0.73
N CYS A 13 -3.10 -8.39 -0.07
CA CYS A 13 -2.11 -7.53 -0.71
C CYS A 13 -0.80 -8.30 -0.97
N SER A 14 -0.20 -8.89 0.08
CA SER A 14 1.05 -9.64 -0.01
C SER A 14 1.25 -10.58 1.18
N THR A 15 1.69 -11.80 0.92
CA THR A 15 2.18 -12.72 1.96
C THR A 15 3.70 -12.84 1.97
N GLU A 16 4.37 -12.42 0.90
CA GLU A 16 5.82 -12.49 0.72
C GLU A 16 6.31 -11.25 -0.06
N PRO A 17 6.82 -10.20 0.62
CA PRO A 17 6.93 -10.08 2.08
C PRO A 17 5.56 -9.95 2.77
N MET A 18 5.46 -10.48 4.00
CA MET A 18 4.23 -10.39 4.80
C MET A 18 3.93 -8.93 5.17
N THR A 19 2.79 -8.42 4.71
CA THR A 19 2.38 -7.03 4.91
C THR A 19 1.16 -6.90 5.83
N GLY A 20 0.58 -5.69 5.91
CA GLY A 20 -0.56 -5.36 6.74
C GLY A 20 -0.15 -4.99 8.17
N PHE A 21 -0.92 -4.11 8.80
CA PHE A 21 -0.69 -3.70 10.19
C PHE A 21 -0.66 -4.91 11.13
N TYR A 22 -1.60 -5.85 10.96
CA TYR A 22 -1.70 -7.09 11.74
C TYR A 22 -0.79 -8.23 11.25
N ARG A 23 0.03 -7.99 10.22
CA ARG A 23 0.90 -9.01 9.59
C ARG A 23 0.16 -10.27 9.13
N ASP A 24 -1.01 -10.07 8.52
CA ASP A 24 -1.84 -11.12 7.92
C ASP A 24 -1.94 -11.03 6.38
N GLY A 25 -1.19 -10.09 5.79
CA GLY A 25 -1.10 -9.88 4.36
C GLY A 25 -2.20 -9.02 3.76
N CYS A 26 -3.15 -8.52 4.56
CA CYS A 26 -4.25 -7.69 4.13
C CYS A 26 -4.10 -6.25 4.64
N CYS A 27 -4.54 -5.26 3.85
CA CYS A 27 -4.51 -3.85 4.25
C CYS A 27 -5.73 -3.44 5.08
N LYS A 28 -6.21 -4.36 5.94
CA LYS A 28 -7.34 -4.08 6.84
C LYS A 28 -6.86 -3.24 8.01
N THR A 29 -7.76 -2.43 8.57
CA THR A 29 -7.43 -1.49 9.65
C THR A 29 -8.60 -1.33 10.62
N ASP A 30 -8.32 -0.98 11.87
CA ASP A 30 -9.29 -0.54 12.88
C ASP A 30 -8.78 0.69 13.64
N GLU A 31 -9.31 0.97 14.82
CA GLU A 31 -8.95 2.15 15.62
C GLU A 31 -7.52 2.09 16.18
N ASP A 32 -6.90 0.91 16.27
CA ASP A 32 -5.55 0.74 16.80
C ASP A 32 -4.47 1.15 15.77
N ASP A 33 -4.78 1.09 14.48
CA ASP A 33 -3.88 1.47 13.40
C ASP A 33 -4.02 2.96 13.06
N ILE A 34 -3.41 3.79 13.91
CA ILE A 34 -3.36 5.25 13.75
C ILE A 34 -2.78 5.65 12.38
N GLY A 35 -1.88 4.82 11.83
CA GLY A 35 -1.25 5.04 10.54
C GLY A 35 -2.18 4.83 9.33
N ASN A 36 -3.30 4.12 9.52
CA ASN A 36 -4.22 3.71 8.45
C ASN A 36 -3.46 3.05 7.29
N HIS A 37 -2.84 1.89 7.55
CA HIS A 37 -2.12 1.07 6.57
C HIS A 37 -3.10 0.39 5.59
N THR A 38 -3.86 1.20 4.85
CA THR A 38 -5.01 0.77 4.05
C THR A 38 -4.74 0.68 2.56
N VAL A 39 -3.61 1.24 2.08
CA VAL A 39 -3.32 1.33 0.63
C VAL A 39 -2.38 0.22 0.19
N CYS A 40 -2.89 -0.80 -0.52
CA CYS A 40 -2.03 -1.82 -1.11
C CYS A 40 -1.30 -1.25 -2.32
N SER A 41 0.00 -1.03 -2.18
CA SER A 41 0.84 -0.37 -3.19
C SER A 41 1.93 -1.28 -3.70
N VAL A 42 2.29 -1.12 -4.97
CA VAL A 42 3.45 -1.78 -5.59
C VAL A 42 4.63 -0.82 -5.53
N MET A 43 5.63 -1.16 -4.73
CA MET A 43 6.78 -0.30 -4.48
C MET A 43 7.52 0.03 -5.78
N THR A 44 7.93 1.28 -5.93
CA THR A 44 8.83 1.74 -6.99
C THR A 44 10.12 2.27 -6.36
N GLU A 45 11.20 2.31 -7.13
CA GLU A 45 12.46 2.90 -6.67
C GLU A 45 12.26 4.38 -6.26
N GLU A 46 11.58 5.15 -7.12
CA GLU A 46 11.23 6.55 -6.86
C GLU A 46 10.46 6.75 -5.55
N PHE A 47 9.44 5.92 -5.28
CA PHE A 47 8.69 6.01 -4.02
C PHE A 47 9.56 5.66 -2.81
N LEU A 48 10.37 4.60 -2.89
CA LEU A 48 11.21 4.15 -1.77
C LEU A 48 12.28 5.19 -1.43
N GLU A 49 12.87 5.85 -2.41
CA GLU A 49 13.79 6.97 -2.21
C GLU A 49 13.08 8.18 -1.60
N PHE A 50 11.94 8.56 -2.17
CA PHE A 50 11.14 9.67 -1.68
C PHE A 50 10.73 9.48 -0.21
N THR A 51 10.11 8.35 0.11
CA THR A 51 9.55 8.10 1.44
C THR A 51 10.64 7.98 2.50
N LYS A 52 11.83 7.47 2.13
CA LYS A 52 13.03 7.48 2.98
C LYS A 52 13.48 8.92 3.29
N GLN A 53 13.50 9.82 2.31
CA GLN A 53 13.83 11.23 2.53
C GLN A 53 12.80 11.95 3.42
N GLN A 54 11.53 11.52 3.40
CA GLN A 54 10.48 12.00 4.32
C GLN A 54 10.50 11.32 5.71
N GLY A 55 11.57 10.58 6.03
CA GLY A 55 11.76 9.93 7.33
C GLY A 55 11.03 8.59 7.51
N ASN A 56 10.45 8.04 6.45
CA ASN A 56 9.80 6.72 6.43
C ASN A 56 10.65 5.73 5.63
N ASP A 57 11.77 5.29 6.20
CA ASP A 57 12.67 4.35 5.52
C ASP A 57 12.07 2.93 5.47
N LEU A 58 11.52 2.58 4.30
CA LEU A 58 10.98 1.25 3.99
C LEU A 58 11.96 0.35 3.24
N SER A 59 13.15 0.82 2.85
CA SER A 59 14.12 0.03 2.08
C SER A 59 15.19 -0.62 2.95
N THR A 60 15.55 -0.02 4.08
CA THR A 60 16.56 -0.59 4.99
C THR A 60 15.95 -1.76 5.79
N PRO A 61 16.53 -2.97 5.73
CA PRO A 61 16.08 -4.11 6.53
C PRO A 61 16.17 -3.81 8.04
N ARG A 62 15.18 -4.27 8.81
CA ARG A 62 15.18 -4.24 10.27
C ARG A 62 14.86 -5.62 10.84
N PRO A 63 15.85 -6.54 10.88
CA PRO A 63 15.66 -7.92 11.32
C PRO A 63 15.07 -8.06 12.72
N GLN A 64 15.38 -7.13 13.62
CA GLN A 64 14.85 -7.09 14.98
C GLN A 64 13.32 -6.91 15.05
N PHE A 65 12.70 -6.44 13.95
CA PHE A 65 11.25 -6.30 13.80
C PHE A 65 10.68 -7.26 12.74
N GLY A 66 11.47 -8.21 12.25
CA GLY A 66 11.08 -9.10 11.16
C GLY A 66 10.79 -8.38 9.84
N PHE A 67 11.32 -7.16 9.65
CA PHE A 67 11.09 -6.37 8.45
C PHE A 67 12.25 -6.57 7.47
N PRO A 68 12.02 -7.13 6.26
CA PRO A 68 13.10 -7.49 5.34
C PRO A 68 13.69 -6.29 4.59
N GLY A 69 13.03 -5.12 4.63
CA GLY A 69 13.32 -4.02 3.71
C GLY A 69 12.68 -4.30 2.34
N LEU A 70 11.99 -3.31 1.79
CA LEU A 70 11.25 -3.44 0.53
C LEU A 70 12.11 -3.07 -0.67
N LYS A 71 11.75 -3.65 -1.81
CA LYS A 71 12.38 -3.43 -3.12
C LYS A 71 11.31 -3.05 -4.15
N PRO A 72 11.70 -2.45 -5.29
CA PRO A 72 10.77 -2.23 -6.38
C PRO A 72 10.07 -3.53 -6.80
N GLY A 73 8.75 -3.47 -6.97
CA GLY A 73 7.90 -4.62 -7.28
C GLY A 73 7.25 -5.28 -6.05
N ASP A 74 7.77 -5.09 -4.85
CA ASP A 74 7.13 -5.60 -3.63
C ASP A 74 5.76 -4.96 -3.43
N ARG A 75 4.81 -5.73 -2.91
CA ARG A 75 3.48 -5.24 -2.52
C ARG A 75 3.48 -4.96 -1.02
N TRP A 76 3.00 -3.77 -0.64
CA TRP A 76 2.97 -3.36 0.77
C TRP A 76 1.79 -2.46 1.09
N CYS A 77 1.20 -2.67 2.27
CA CYS A 77 0.17 -1.79 2.82
C CYS A 77 0.82 -0.51 3.37
N LEU A 78 0.62 0.59 2.66
CA LEU A 78 1.10 1.91 3.06
C LEU A 78 0.04 2.64 3.89
N CYS A 79 0.51 3.48 4.81
CA CYS A 79 -0.32 4.51 5.44
C CYS A 79 -0.97 5.38 4.35
N ALA A 80 -2.28 5.60 4.41
CA ALA A 80 -3.01 6.43 3.44
C ALA A 80 -2.37 7.81 3.28
N MET A 81 -2.01 8.45 4.39
CA MET A 81 -1.37 9.77 4.38
C MET A 81 0.03 9.77 3.73
N ARG A 82 0.79 8.68 3.86
CA ARG A 82 2.12 8.57 3.21
C ARG A 82 2.01 8.35 1.71
N TRP A 83 0.99 7.60 1.28
CA TRP A 83 0.70 7.49 -0.14
C TRP A 83 0.25 8.84 -0.72
N GLN A 84 -0.61 9.57 -0.02
CA GLN A 84 -1.08 10.90 -0.44
C GLN A 84 0.06 11.93 -0.51
N GLU A 85 0.96 11.92 0.46
CA GLU A 85 2.17 12.74 0.45
C GLU A 85 3.01 12.49 -0.82
N ALA A 86 3.22 11.22 -1.16
CA ALA A 86 3.91 10.83 -2.40
C ALA A 86 3.14 11.26 -3.66
N TYR A 87 1.81 11.23 -3.64
CA TYR A 87 0.99 11.70 -4.77
C TYR A 87 1.23 13.19 -5.05
N TYR A 88 1.21 14.05 -4.03
CA TYR A 88 1.51 15.46 -4.20
C TYR A 88 2.95 15.73 -4.64
N ALA A 89 3.89 14.88 -4.20
CA ALA A 89 5.28 14.91 -4.64
C ALA A 89 5.53 14.29 -6.03
N LYS A 90 4.48 13.78 -6.70
CA LYS A 90 4.55 13.05 -7.98
C LYS A 90 5.36 11.75 -7.95
N ALA A 91 5.56 11.19 -6.76
CA ALA A 91 6.30 9.95 -6.50
C ALA A 91 5.39 8.79 -6.03
N ALA A 92 4.06 8.92 -6.21
CA ALA A 92 3.11 7.90 -5.73
C ALA A 92 3.28 6.57 -6.49
N PRO A 93 3.37 5.44 -5.76
CA PRO A 93 3.42 4.12 -6.36
C PRO A 93 2.05 3.68 -6.91
N LYS A 94 2.04 2.68 -7.79
CA LYS A 94 0.81 2.06 -8.28
C LYS A 94 0.05 1.35 -7.16
N VAL A 95 -1.27 1.26 -7.28
CA VAL A 95 -2.20 0.74 -6.26
C VAL A 95 -2.96 -0.47 -6.77
N ILE A 96 -3.16 -1.47 -5.92
CA ILE A 96 -4.06 -2.61 -6.17
C ILE A 96 -5.37 -2.32 -5.47
N LEU A 97 -6.38 -1.92 -6.24
CA LEU A 97 -7.63 -1.38 -5.70
C LEU A 97 -8.43 -2.42 -4.91
N GLU A 98 -8.47 -3.65 -5.39
CA GLU A 98 -9.20 -4.76 -4.76
C GLU A 98 -8.56 -5.21 -3.44
N ALA A 99 -7.30 -4.83 -3.19
CA ALA A 99 -6.57 -5.08 -1.94
C ALA A 99 -6.37 -3.80 -1.08
N THR A 100 -7.00 -2.68 -1.47
CA THR A 100 -6.96 -1.40 -0.76
C THR A 100 -8.27 -1.21 0.00
N ASP A 101 -8.19 -0.99 1.31
CA ASP A 101 -9.35 -0.92 2.20
C ASP A 101 -10.18 0.35 1.97
N GLU A 102 -11.51 0.24 2.10
CA GLU A 102 -12.48 1.31 1.86
C GLU A 102 -12.22 2.56 2.70
N LYS A 103 -11.62 2.44 3.89
CA LYS A 103 -11.26 3.58 4.75
C LYS A 103 -10.24 4.51 4.09
N THR A 104 -9.49 4.05 3.09
CA THR A 104 -8.63 4.90 2.25
C THR A 104 -9.41 6.08 1.66
N LEU A 105 -10.69 5.89 1.34
CA LEU A 105 -11.54 6.90 0.71
C LEU A 105 -11.87 8.09 1.64
N GLN A 106 -11.55 8.00 2.93
CA GLN A 106 -11.62 9.14 3.85
C GLN A 106 -10.47 10.13 3.64
N PHE A 107 -9.39 9.71 2.98
CA PHE A 107 -8.18 10.48 2.78
C PHE A 107 -7.91 10.79 1.31
N ILE A 108 -8.16 9.84 0.42
CA ILE A 108 -7.83 9.92 -1.01
C ILE A 108 -9.06 9.55 -1.84
N ASP A 109 -9.45 10.43 -2.75
CA ASP A 109 -10.59 10.17 -3.62
C ASP A 109 -10.37 8.96 -4.54
N LEU A 110 -11.43 8.16 -4.74
CA LEU A 110 -11.39 6.98 -5.60
C LEU A 110 -10.86 7.29 -7.01
N HIS A 111 -11.22 8.44 -7.57
CA HIS A 111 -10.79 8.82 -8.92
C HIS A 111 -9.26 8.98 -9.02
N ILE A 112 -8.60 9.42 -7.94
CA ILE A 112 -7.13 9.52 -7.86
C ILE A 112 -6.55 8.11 -7.81
N LEU A 113 -7.07 7.25 -6.93
CA LEU A 113 -6.59 5.86 -6.80
C LEU A 113 -6.71 5.09 -8.13
N VAL A 114 -7.79 5.29 -8.87
CA VAL A 114 -8.02 4.66 -10.19
C VAL A 114 -6.96 5.07 -11.23
N GLN A 115 -6.46 6.31 -11.20
CA GLN A 115 -5.37 6.73 -12.10
C GLN A 115 -4.05 5.97 -11.82
N PHE A 116 -3.88 5.51 -10.58
CA PHE A 116 -2.71 4.77 -10.11
C PHE A 116 -2.95 3.26 -10.06
N ALA A 117 -4.11 2.78 -10.52
CA ALA A 117 -4.40 1.35 -10.53
C ALA A 117 -3.34 0.55 -11.31
N VAL A 118 -2.92 -0.58 -10.75
CA VAL A 118 -2.19 -1.61 -11.49
C VAL A 118 -3.15 -2.16 -12.54
N LYS A 119 -2.78 -2.05 -13.81
CA LYS A 119 -3.44 -2.82 -14.87
C LYS A 119 -2.84 -4.21 -14.83
N GLU A 120 -3.62 -5.22 -14.43
CA GLU A 120 -3.25 -6.60 -14.73
C GLU A 120 -3.16 -6.70 -16.26
N GLU A 121 -1.97 -6.98 -16.79
CA GLU A 121 -1.89 -7.50 -18.15
C GLU A 121 -2.57 -8.87 -18.11
N SER A 122 -3.76 -9.00 -18.70
CA SER A 122 -4.35 -10.31 -18.92
C SER A 122 -3.29 -11.13 -19.65
N LYS A 123 -2.75 -12.17 -19.00
CA LYS A 123 -2.00 -13.19 -19.73
C LYS A 123 -2.95 -13.70 -20.81
N ARG A 124 -2.73 -13.26 -22.05
CA ARG A 124 -3.29 -13.94 -23.20
C ARG A 124 -2.59 -15.28 -23.22
N GLU A 125 -3.35 -16.33 -22.93
CA GLU A 125 -2.96 -17.71 -23.15
C GLU A 125 -2.54 -17.93 -24.61
#